data_AF-A0A1Y3AMJ7-F1
#
_entry.id   AF-A0A1Y3AMJ7-F1
#
_cell.length_a   1.000
_cell.length_b   1.000
_cell.length_c   1.000
_cell.angle_alpha   90.00
_cell.angle_beta   90.00
_cell.angle_gamma   90.00
#
_symmetry.space_group_name_H-M   'P 1'
#
loop_
_entity.id
_entity.type
_entity.pdbx_description
1 polymer ?
#
loop_
_entity_poly.entity_id
_entity_poly.type
_entity_poly.pdbx_seq_one_letter_code
_entity_poly.pdbx_strand_id
1 'polypeptide(L)' 'MGCPLSKTGDDSDSRRNKNSPDPFNMEENIGNKTIDPRLPLTVKQKFNLSKSWKGISREMEMTGVLMFVK' A
#
# COMPACT_ATOMS: atom_id res chain seq x y z
N MET A 1 24.02 37.45 -13.52
CA MET A 1 25.45 37.27 -13.86
C MET A 1 25.69 35.76 -13.97
N GLY A 2 25.51 35.21 -15.16
CA GLY A 2 25.76 33.81 -15.44
C GLY A 2 27.25 33.52 -15.57
N CYS A 3 27.64 32.26 -15.35
CA CYS A 3 28.73 31.50 -15.99
C CYS A 3 29.02 30.22 -15.18
N PRO A 4 29.56 29.13 -15.76
CA PRO A 4 29.38 28.66 -17.14
C PRO A 4 29.13 27.14 -17.26
N LEU A 5 28.69 26.80 -18.47
CA LEU A 5 28.56 25.48 -19.09
C LEU A 5 29.83 24.62 -18.92
N SER A 6 29.67 23.38 -18.47
CA SER A 6 30.66 22.30 -18.67
C SER A 6 30.07 21.30 -19.66
N LYS A 7 30.59 21.30 -20.90
CA LYS A 7 30.28 20.33 -21.95
C LYS A 7 31.56 19.70 -22.47
N THR A 8 31.75 18.42 -22.18
CA THR A 8 32.48 17.37 -22.92
C THR A 8 31.96 16.06 -22.31
N GLY A 9 31.13 15.21 -22.91
CA GLY A 9 31.19 14.67 -24.26
C GLY A 9 31.97 13.35 -24.24
N ASP A 10 31.36 12.24 -23.79
CA ASP A 10 31.41 10.91 -24.44
C ASP A 10 30.48 9.91 -23.71
N ASP A 11 29.79 9.10 -24.51
CA ASP A 11 28.78 8.12 -24.14
C ASP A 11 29.39 6.88 -23.46
N SER A 12 28.99 6.60 -22.22
CA SER A 12 28.97 5.22 -21.71
C SER A 12 27.90 5.06 -20.64
N ASP A 13 26.80 4.51 -21.14
CA ASP A 13 25.80 3.69 -20.46
C ASP A 13 26.04 3.42 -18.97
N SER A 14 25.27 4.08 -18.11
CA SER A 14 24.80 3.46 -16.88
C SER A 14 23.56 4.19 -16.39
N ARG A 15 22.43 3.84 -17.01
CA ARG A 15 21.12 3.99 -16.37
C ARG A 15 21.17 3.25 -15.03
N ARG A 16 21.60 3.91 -13.95
CA ARG A 16 21.29 3.44 -12.59
C ARG A 16 19.83 3.74 -12.32
N ASN A 17 18.99 2.95 -12.97
CA ASN A 17 17.62 2.73 -12.57
C ASN A 17 17.68 2.17 -11.14
N LYS A 18 17.42 3.01 -10.13
CA LYS A 18 17.22 2.56 -8.75
C LYS A 18 15.85 1.88 -8.63
N ASN A 19 15.65 0.81 -9.40
CA ASN A 19 14.64 -0.21 -9.11
C ASN A 19 15.33 -1.29 -8.30
N SER A 20 15.84 -0.92 -7.12
CA SER A 20 16.00 -1.91 -6.06
C SER A 20 14.59 -2.23 -5.60
N PRO A 21 14.12 -3.49 -5.65
CA PRO A 21 12.92 -3.85 -4.93
C PRO A 21 13.24 -3.61 -3.46
N ASP A 22 12.55 -2.65 -2.85
CA ASP A 22 12.56 -2.49 -1.40
C ASP A 22 11.97 -3.79 -0.83
N PRO A 23 12.71 -4.60 -0.04
CA PRO A 23 12.26 -5.93 0.38
C PRO A 23 11.02 -5.90 1.29
N PHE A 24 10.51 -4.71 1.61
CA PHE A 24 9.31 -4.48 2.40
C PHE A 24 8.13 -3.90 1.62
N ASN A 25 8.29 -3.57 0.33
CA ASN A 25 7.20 -3.07 -0.50
C ASN A 25 6.53 -4.21 -1.26
N MET A 26 5.82 -5.06 -0.52
CA MET A 26 4.88 -6.04 -1.07
C MET A 26 3.48 -5.40 -1.18
N GLU A 27 3.40 -4.24 -1.84
CA GLU A 27 2.12 -3.61 -2.13
C GLU A 27 1.60 -4.12 -3.49
N GLU A 28 0.44 -4.75 -3.43
CA GLU A 28 -0.53 -4.86 -4.53
C GLU A 28 -0.19 -5.72 -5.75
N ASN A 29 -0.17 -7.04 -5.52
CA ASN A 29 -0.96 -7.91 -6.40
C ASN A 29 -2.11 -8.46 -5.56
N ILE A 30 -3.25 -7.75 -5.56
CA ILE A 30 -4.55 -8.22 -5.00
C ILE A 30 -5.15 -9.30 -5.92
N GLY A 31 -4.30 -10.13 -6.54
CA GLY A 31 -4.71 -11.34 -7.22
C GLY A 31 -4.81 -12.45 -6.18
N ASN A 32 -5.92 -12.49 -5.43
CA ASN A 32 -6.46 -13.65 -4.74
C ASN A 32 -5.46 -14.71 -4.25
N LYS A 33 -4.32 -14.32 -3.65
CA LYS A 33 -3.56 -15.27 -2.84
C LYS A 33 -4.44 -15.51 -1.64
N THR A 34 -5.03 -16.70 -1.60
CA THR A 34 -5.71 -17.25 -0.44
C THR A 34 -4.68 -17.37 0.67
N ILE A 35 -4.39 -16.24 1.32
CA ILE A 35 -3.65 -16.17 2.56
C ILE A 35 -4.49 -16.97 3.55
N ASP A 36 -3.88 -17.95 4.21
CA ASP A 36 -4.58 -18.77 5.20
C ASP A 36 -5.25 -17.84 6.22
N PRO A 37 -6.59 -17.85 6.33
CA PRO A 37 -7.33 -16.92 7.19
C PRO A 37 -7.04 -17.13 8.68
N ARG A 38 -6.37 -18.23 9.04
CA ARG A 38 -5.92 -18.50 10.42
C ARG A 38 -4.67 -17.73 10.79
N LEU A 39 -3.97 -17.15 9.81
CA LEU A 39 -2.79 -16.34 10.09
C LEU A 39 -3.18 -15.11 10.91
N PRO A 40 -2.37 -14.72 11.90
CA PRO A 40 -2.60 -13.51 12.66
C PRO A 40 -2.68 -12.29 11.74
N LEU A 41 -3.62 -11.39 12.05
CA LEU A 41 -3.77 -10.13 11.32
C LEU A 41 -2.49 -9.29 11.41
N THR A 42 -2.06 -8.73 10.27
CA THR A 42 -0.94 -7.79 10.20
C THR A 42 -1.29 -6.45 10.87
N VAL A 43 -0.26 -5.66 11.19
CA VAL A 43 -0.45 -4.33 11.81
C VAL A 43 -1.30 -3.42 10.92
N LYS A 44 -1.04 -3.40 9.60
CA LYS A 44 -1.81 -2.63 8.61
C LYS A 44 -3.28 -3.07 8.57
N GLN A 45 -3.53 -4.39 8.62
CA GLN A 45 -4.89 -4.93 8.64
C GLN A 45 -5.65 -4.52 9.91
N LYS A 46 -5.04 -4.66 11.09
CA LYS A 46 -5.64 -4.24 12.37
C LYS A 46 -5.94 -2.74 12.40
N PHE A 47 -5.03 -1.91 11.88
CA PHE A 47 -5.24 -0.47 11.77
C PHE A 47 -6.45 -0.14 10.87
N ASN A 48 -6.50 -0.74 9.68
CA ASN A 48 -7.61 -0.52 8.75
C ASN A 48 -8.96 -0.94 9.33
N LEU A 49 -9.03 -2.11 10.00
CA LEU A 49 -10.22 -2.55 10.71
C LEU A 49 -10.65 -1.57 11.79
N SER A 50 -9.72 -1.14 12.64
CA SER A 50 -10.02 -0.20 13.73
C SER A 50 -10.52 1.15 13.20
N LYS A 51 -9.94 1.62 12.09
CA LYS A 51 -10.32 2.88 11.44
C LYS A 51 -11.70 2.81 10.80
N SER A 52 -12.00 1.76 10.03
CA SER A 52 -13.30 1.59 9.38
C SER A 52 -14.42 1.31 10.39
N TRP A 53 -14.11 0.56 11.46
CA TRP A 53 -15.07 0.20 12.49
C TRP A 53 -15.64 1.40 13.26
N LYS A 54 -14.87 2.50 13.38
CA LYS A 54 -15.31 3.69 14.10
C LYS A 54 -16.62 4.27 13.54
N GLY A 55 -16.84 4.18 12.23
CA GLY A 55 -18.10 4.60 11.60
C GLY A 55 -19.24 3.63 11.91
N ILE A 56 -19.01 2.34 11.67
CA ILE A 56 -19.99 1.26 11.88
C ILE A 56 -20.47 1.22 13.34
N SER A 57 -19.55 1.37 14.29
CA SER A 57 -19.87 1.34 15.72
C SER A 57 -20.84 2.44 16.19
N ARG A 58 -20.95 3.56 15.45
CA ARG A 58 -21.88 4.65 15.77
C ARG A 58 -23.31 4.31 15.39
N GLU A 59 -23.49 3.54 14.33
CA GLU A 59 -24.79 3.16 13.78
C GLU A 59 -24.97 1.63 13.83
N MET A 60 -24.66 1.04 14.99
CA MET A 60 -24.61 -0.42 15.15
C MET A 60 -25.98 -1.08 14.91
N GLU A 61 -27.07 -0.43 15.31
CA GLU A 61 -28.43 -0.95 15.11
C GLU A 61 -28.79 -1.03 13.62
N MET A 62 -28.75 0.11 12.91
CA MET A 62 -29.03 0.16 11.46
C MET A 62 -28.10 -0.75 10.67
N THR A 63 -26.80 -0.71 10.98
CA THR A 63 -25.82 -1.56 10.30
C THR A 63 -26.06 -3.04 10.58
N GLY A 64 -26.44 -3.39 11.81
CA GLY A 64 -26.79 -4.75 12.20
C GLY A 64 -28.00 -5.27 11.45
N VAL A 65 -29.06 -4.46 11.30
CA VAL A 65 -30.24 -4.82 10.49
C VAL A 65 -29.84 -5.05 9.04
N LEU A 66 -29.04 -4.15 8.46
CA LEU A 66 -28.57 -4.29 7.08
C LEU A 66 -27.73 -5.56 6.88
N MET A 67 -26.80 -5.87 7.79
CA MET A 67 -25.93 -7.05 7.69
C MET A 67 -26.66 -8.37 7.96
N PHE A 68 -27.75 -8.35 8.74
CA PHE A 68 -28.47 -9.57 9.09
C PHE A 68 -29.58 -9.92 8.10
N VAL A 69 -30.23 -8.91 7.52
CA VAL A 69 -31.41 -9.09 6.66
C VAL A 69 -31.06 -9.18 5.18
N LYS A 70 -29.90 -8.65 4.76
CA LYS A 70 -29.52 -8.48 3.36
C LYS A 70 -28.31 -9.33 2.98
#